data_AF-A0A9D8GI16-F1
#
_entry.id   AF-A0A9D8GI16-F1
#
_cell.length_a   1.000
_cell.length_b   1.000
_cell.length_c   1.000
_cell.angle_alpha   90.00
_cell.angle_beta   90.00
_cell.angle_gamma   90.00
#
_symmetry.space_group_name_H-M   'P 1'
#
loop_
_entity.id
_entity.type
_entity.pdbx_description
1 polymer ?
#
loop_
_entity_poly.entity_id
_entity_poly.type
_entity_poly.pdbx_seq_one_letter_code
_entity_poly.pdbx_strand_id
1 'polypeptide(L)'
;MRGAIKGWKNMGVCAEKLWPFVEDDLLGGYTVERAKDARNTTLGAYFRRAPQISDYHAAINEAGALVVSANTHDGWTNVTAAKPRIAYDPAKPPKGAGGHAFAVVGYDADGFWIQNSWGKKWGKGGLALWTYEDWFDNVMDGWAVRLALSIPSLFGRVPHAVVMRDSALPVAAIPLPPRHEIMGNYVHVDDGKFVERGDYFSSADDVANTAGRIVESGNYQHVMIYAHGGLNSVPAAVKRVAAYKEPFKRNGIYPYSFVYDNGLCEELKDLVLREGEKSESRVGGFTDFSDLLIEKGSRGIGTALWDEMKRDATIAFDAGAGGDEAVRLLMAKLAGAPIRLHLVGHSTGAILLGNLLASLDRHVPGGYIVDSCILMAPACTVDFYEANFAPRLAGSRPTSLSRMTVYSLTDHDEQDDHVARIYRKSLLYLVSRVCERAKEMPLLGMQKHNRGVAHRNLEHVYAAPETRSESKSHGGFDNDPATMNDVLELILGKRPPKPFTLDELNRF
;
A
#
# COMPACT_ATOMS: atom_id res chain seq x y z
N MET A 1 -6.58 -16.30 -15.51
CA MET A 1 -7.39 -15.21 -16.09
C MET A 1 -7.60 -14.01 -15.15
N ARG A 2 -8.29 -14.15 -14.01
CA ARG A 2 -8.56 -13.02 -13.07
C ARG A 2 -7.32 -12.17 -12.72
N GLY A 3 -6.17 -12.82 -12.49
CA GLY A 3 -4.91 -12.11 -12.22
C GLY A 3 -4.46 -11.18 -13.35
N ALA A 4 -4.61 -11.60 -14.62
CA ALA A 4 -4.27 -10.76 -15.77
C ALA A 4 -5.21 -9.54 -15.90
N ILE A 5 -6.50 -9.73 -15.66
CA ILE A 5 -7.49 -8.63 -15.66
C ILE A 5 -7.18 -7.62 -14.55
N LYS A 6 -6.83 -8.11 -13.34
CA LYS A 6 -6.36 -7.24 -12.25
C LYS A 6 -5.08 -6.50 -12.60
N GLY A 7 -4.11 -7.17 -13.23
CA GLY A 7 -2.89 -6.55 -13.75
C GLY A 7 -3.22 -5.42 -14.72
N TRP A 8 -4.08 -5.68 -15.71
CA TRP A 8 -4.53 -4.67 -16.68
C TRP A 8 -5.25 -3.49 -16.01
N LYS A 9 -6.13 -3.75 -15.03
CA LYS A 9 -6.78 -2.68 -14.25
C LYS A 9 -5.79 -1.81 -13.50
N ASN A 10 -4.82 -2.42 -12.82
CA ASN A 10 -3.91 -1.71 -11.93
C ASN A 10 -2.75 -1.05 -12.65
N MET A 11 -2.33 -1.57 -13.81
CA MET A 11 -1.11 -1.19 -14.51
C MET A 11 -1.31 -0.71 -15.95
N GLY A 12 -2.44 -1.01 -16.58
CA GLY A 12 -2.64 -0.81 -18.01
C GLY A 12 -1.91 -1.87 -18.86
N VAL A 13 -1.92 -1.68 -20.19
CA VAL A 13 -1.18 -2.52 -21.16
C VAL A 13 -0.49 -1.63 -22.19
N CYS A 14 0.82 -1.79 -22.37
CA CYS A 14 1.57 -1.06 -23.39
C CYS A 14 1.46 -1.71 -24.77
N ALA A 15 1.81 -0.97 -25.81
CA ALA A 15 1.86 -1.47 -27.18
C ALA A 15 2.91 -2.58 -27.35
N GLU A 16 2.58 -3.58 -28.18
CA GLU A 16 3.46 -4.71 -28.51
C GLU A 16 4.82 -4.26 -29.08
N LYS A 17 4.88 -3.13 -29.80
CA LYS A 17 6.15 -2.56 -30.29
C LYS A 17 7.14 -2.19 -29.17
N LEU A 18 6.65 -1.88 -27.97
CA LEU A 18 7.49 -1.52 -26.81
C LEU A 18 7.84 -2.76 -25.97
N TRP A 19 7.01 -3.80 -26.05
CA TRP A 19 7.21 -5.06 -25.34
C TRP A 19 6.77 -6.22 -26.24
N PRO A 20 7.61 -6.60 -27.23
CA PRO A 20 7.28 -7.67 -28.15
C PRO A 20 7.24 -9.01 -27.42
N PHE A 21 6.36 -9.91 -27.85
CA PHE A 21 6.30 -11.26 -27.31
C PHE A 21 7.57 -12.03 -27.68
N VAL A 22 8.33 -12.45 -26.67
CA VAL A 22 9.51 -13.31 -26.81
C VAL A 22 9.29 -14.52 -25.92
N GLU A 23 9.21 -15.71 -26.52
CA GLU A 23 8.81 -16.95 -25.82
C GLU A 23 9.75 -17.30 -24.65
N ASP A 24 11.05 -17.03 -24.81
CA ASP A 24 12.08 -17.30 -23.80
C ASP A 24 12.29 -16.15 -22.79
N ASP A 25 11.63 -15.00 -22.98
CA ASP A 25 11.76 -13.82 -22.12
C ASP A 25 10.40 -13.17 -21.86
N LEU A 26 9.54 -13.90 -21.13
CA LEU A 26 8.20 -13.45 -20.76
C LEU A 26 8.20 -12.29 -19.73
N LEU A 27 9.34 -11.99 -19.10
CA LEU A 27 9.42 -11.00 -18.02
C LEU A 27 10.16 -9.72 -18.40
N GLY A 28 11.02 -9.70 -19.42
CA GLY A 28 11.50 -8.59 -20.25
C GLY A 28 11.89 -7.24 -19.62
N GLY A 29 11.81 -7.08 -18.30
CA GLY A 29 11.88 -5.83 -17.53
C GLY A 29 10.64 -4.92 -17.64
N TYR A 30 10.10 -4.43 -16.53
CA TYR A 30 9.06 -3.41 -16.53
C TYR A 30 9.66 -2.00 -16.65
N THR A 31 9.82 -1.48 -17.87
CA THR A 31 10.48 -0.18 -18.10
C THR A 31 9.56 1.02 -17.89
N VAL A 32 10.17 2.19 -17.65
CA VAL A 32 9.51 3.51 -17.57
C VAL A 32 8.65 3.82 -18.79
N GLU A 33 9.16 3.53 -19.98
CA GLU A 33 8.49 3.82 -21.24
C GLU A 33 7.23 2.94 -21.39
N ARG A 34 7.37 1.63 -21.12
CA ARG A 34 6.25 0.68 -21.07
C ARG A 34 5.20 1.13 -20.06
N ALA A 35 5.62 1.55 -18.87
CA ALA A 35 4.72 2.03 -17.82
C ALA A 35 3.95 3.29 -18.18
N LYS A 36 4.58 4.23 -18.91
CA LYS A 36 3.91 5.45 -19.39
C LYS A 36 2.90 5.13 -20.48
N ASP A 37 3.29 4.31 -21.45
CA ASP A 37 2.40 3.91 -22.55
C ASP A 37 1.21 3.09 -22.07
N ALA A 38 1.42 2.19 -21.10
CA ALA A 38 0.38 1.37 -20.51
C ALA A 38 -0.79 2.17 -19.90
N ARG A 39 -0.51 3.37 -19.35
CA ARG A 39 -1.53 4.27 -18.79
C ARG A 39 -2.53 4.80 -19.82
N ASN A 40 -2.23 4.68 -21.11
CA ASN A 40 -3.15 5.05 -22.18
C ASN A 40 -4.18 3.95 -22.47
N THR A 41 -3.96 2.73 -21.95
CA THR A 41 -4.81 1.56 -22.20
C THR A 41 -5.16 0.86 -20.88
N THR A 42 -5.94 1.53 -20.02
CA THR A 42 -6.39 0.99 -18.73
C THR A 42 -7.82 0.46 -18.80
N LEU A 43 -8.14 -0.50 -17.94
CA LEU A 43 -9.53 -0.95 -17.76
C LEU A 43 -10.31 0.03 -16.89
N GLY A 44 -11.45 0.48 -17.40
CA GLY A 44 -12.42 1.26 -16.63
C GLY A 44 -13.36 0.37 -15.83
N ALA A 45 -13.82 -0.73 -16.44
CA ALA A 45 -14.68 -1.69 -15.77
C ALA A 45 -14.43 -3.12 -16.26
N TYR A 46 -14.67 -4.08 -15.38
CA TYR A 46 -14.69 -5.49 -15.75
C TYR A 46 -15.76 -6.21 -14.92
N PHE A 47 -16.47 -7.13 -15.55
CA PHE A 47 -17.59 -7.85 -14.95
C PHE A 47 -17.42 -9.34 -15.21
N ARG A 48 -17.40 -10.12 -14.12
CA ARG A 48 -17.49 -11.57 -14.22
C ARG A 48 -18.92 -11.93 -14.63
N ARG A 49 -19.07 -12.81 -15.62
CA ARG A 49 -20.39 -13.32 -16.01
C ARG A 49 -20.70 -14.62 -15.31
N ALA A 50 -21.95 -14.76 -14.86
CA ALA A 50 -22.49 -16.06 -14.52
C ALA A 50 -22.49 -16.94 -15.78
N PRO A 51 -22.33 -18.27 -15.65
CA PRO A 51 -22.43 -19.19 -16.77
C PRO A 51 -23.91 -19.31 -17.20
N GLN A 52 -24.42 -18.27 -17.84
CA GLN A 52 -25.72 -18.25 -18.52
C GLN A 52 -25.54 -17.75 -19.95
N ILE A 53 -26.13 -18.44 -20.94
CA ILE A 53 -25.95 -18.11 -22.36
C ILE A 53 -26.47 -16.70 -22.66
N SER A 54 -27.64 -16.34 -22.15
CA SER A 54 -28.23 -15.01 -22.32
C SER A 54 -27.33 -13.89 -21.80
N ASP A 55 -26.61 -14.14 -20.70
CA ASP A 55 -25.66 -13.18 -20.14
C ASP A 55 -24.47 -12.96 -21.07
N TYR A 56 -23.99 -14.02 -21.72
CA TYR A 56 -22.89 -13.93 -22.68
C TYR A 56 -23.35 -13.21 -23.95
N HIS A 57 -24.53 -13.51 -24.48
CA HIS A 57 -25.10 -12.79 -25.62
C HIS A 57 -25.24 -11.30 -25.35
N ALA A 58 -25.87 -10.93 -24.23
CA ALA A 58 -26.02 -9.53 -23.83
C ALA A 58 -24.65 -8.86 -23.66
N ALA A 59 -23.72 -9.53 -22.98
CA ALA A 59 -22.40 -8.97 -22.75
C ALA A 59 -21.58 -8.79 -24.04
N ILE A 60 -21.64 -9.72 -25.00
CA ILE A 60 -20.99 -9.60 -26.32
C ILE A 60 -21.56 -8.40 -27.08
N ASN A 61 -22.88 -8.23 -27.11
CA ASN A 61 -23.52 -7.13 -27.84
C ASN A 61 -23.10 -5.76 -27.29
N GLU A 62 -22.94 -5.65 -25.98
CA GLU A 62 -22.43 -4.42 -25.36
C GLU A 62 -20.91 -4.26 -25.54
N ALA A 63 -20.15 -5.38 -25.59
CA ALA A 63 -18.69 -5.39 -25.45
C ALA A 63 -17.89 -5.52 -26.73
N GLY A 64 -18.49 -6.06 -27.78
CA GLY A 64 -17.81 -6.58 -28.94
C GLY A 64 -17.09 -7.92 -28.69
N ALA A 65 -16.55 -8.16 -27.48
CA ALA A 65 -15.89 -9.42 -27.15
C ALA A 65 -15.90 -9.72 -25.64
N LEU A 66 -15.78 -11.01 -25.31
CA LEU A 66 -15.58 -11.51 -23.94
C LEU A 66 -14.28 -12.30 -23.86
N VAL A 67 -13.59 -12.23 -22.73
CA VAL A 67 -12.48 -13.15 -22.42
C VAL A 67 -13.04 -14.31 -21.63
N VAL A 68 -12.85 -15.53 -22.14
CA VAL A 68 -13.46 -16.75 -21.61
C VAL A 68 -12.39 -17.82 -21.45
N SER A 69 -12.56 -18.68 -20.44
CA SER A 69 -11.76 -19.89 -20.29
C SER A 69 -12.62 -21.13 -20.22
N ALA A 70 -12.11 -22.22 -20.77
CA ALA A 70 -12.76 -23.52 -20.79
C ALA A 70 -11.74 -24.65 -20.60
N ASN A 71 -12.23 -25.81 -20.18
CA ASN A 71 -11.47 -27.04 -20.28
C ASN A 71 -11.41 -27.45 -21.76
N THR A 72 -10.21 -27.49 -22.34
CA THR A 72 -10.06 -27.93 -23.74
C THR A 72 -10.04 -29.44 -23.83
N HIS A 73 -10.30 -29.95 -25.03
CA HIS A 73 -10.32 -31.39 -25.30
C HIS A 73 -9.87 -31.73 -26.72
N ASP A 74 -9.78 -33.02 -27.03
CA ASP A 74 -9.36 -33.57 -28.33
C ASP A 74 -10.06 -32.95 -29.56
N GLY A 75 -11.32 -32.53 -29.42
CA GLY A 75 -12.07 -31.78 -30.43
C GLY A 75 -11.41 -30.46 -30.88
N TRP A 76 -10.53 -29.89 -30.07
CA TRP A 76 -9.81 -28.64 -30.34
C TRP A 76 -8.58 -28.85 -31.23
N THR A 77 -8.07 -30.07 -31.38
CA THR A 77 -6.81 -30.33 -32.08
C THR A 77 -6.93 -30.23 -33.60
N ASN A 78 -8.04 -30.72 -34.18
CA ASN A 78 -8.20 -30.90 -35.63
C ASN A 78 -9.20 -29.92 -36.28
N VAL A 79 -9.28 -28.70 -35.77
CA VAL A 79 -10.16 -27.65 -36.31
C VAL A 79 -9.50 -26.99 -37.53
N THR A 80 -10.20 -26.94 -38.66
CA THR A 80 -9.66 -26.44 -39.94
C THR A 80 -10.55 -25.35 -40.55
N ALA A 81 -10.04 -24.60 -41.53
CA ALA A 81 -10.83 -23.56 -42.19
C ALA A 81 -12.08 -24.11 -42.91
N ALA A 82 -12.01 -25.35 -43.41
CA ALA A 82 -13.13 -26.04 -44.05
C ALA A 82 -14.16 -26.59 -43.04
N LYS A 83 -13.72 -26.87 -41.81
CA LYS A 83 -14.56 -27.35 -40.71
C LYS A 83 -14.26 -26.52 -39.44
N PRO A 84 -14.69 -25.25 -39.39
CA PRO A 84 -14.37 -24.36 -38.30
C PRO A 84 -15.31 -24.54 -37.11
N ARG A 85 -15.71 -25.79 -36.81
CA ARG A 85 -16.53 -26.16 -35.66
C ARG A 85 -15.73 -27.13 -34.81
N ILE A 86 -15.68 -26.86 -33.51
CA ILE A 86 -15.04 -27.75 -32.54
C ILE A 86 -15.93 -29.00 -32.43
N ALA A 87 -15.32 -30.16 -32.63
CA ALA A 87 -16.06 -31.42 -32.56
C ALA A 87 -16.35 -31.77 -31.10
N TYR A 88 -17.63 -31.88 -30.76
CA TYR A 88 -18.09 -32.16 -29.40
C TYR A 88 -19.24 -33.17 -29.43
N ASP A 89 -19.18 -34.18 -28.56
CA ASP A 89 -20.19 -35.23 -28.40
C ASP A 89 -20.48 -35.40 -26.90
N PRO A 90 -21.63 -34.91 -26.39
CA PRO A 90 -21.94 -34.98 -24.95
C PRO A 90 -22.11 -36.42 -24.45
N ALA A 91 -22.36 -37.39 -25.34
CA ALA A 91 -22.44 -38.81 -24.98
C ALA A 91 -21.06 -39.46 -24.79
N LYS A 92 -19.99 -38.78 -25.20
CA LYS A 92 -18.60 -39.24 -25.05
C LYS A 92 -17.80 -38.17 -24.32
N PRO A 93 -17.62 -38.28 -23.00
CA PRO A 93 -16.87 -37.29 -22.25
C PRO A 93 -15.48 -37.12 -22.90
N PRO A 94 -15.12 -35.89 -23.30
CA PRO A 94 -13.90 -35.65 -24.05
C PRO A 94 -12.65 -36.11 -23.28
N LYS A 95 -11.60 -36.54 -24.00
CA LYS A 95 -10.32 -36.97 -23.41
C LYS A 95 -9.21 -35.94 -23.67
N GLY A 96 -8.43 -35.59 -22.63
CA GLY A 96 -7.49 -34.46 -22.64
C GLY A 96 -8.24 -33.12 -22.62
N ALA A 97 -7.66 -31.92 -22.45
CA ALA A 97 -6.40 -31.48 -21.84
C ALA A 97 -6.63 -30.06 -21.28
N GLY A 98 -6.27 -29.79 -20.02
CA GLY A 98 -5.98 -28.46 -19.44
C GLY A 98 -7.05 -27.35 -19.52
N GLY A 99 -6.85 -26.30 -18.72
CA GLY A 99 -7.61 -25.05 -18.87
C GLY A 99 -6.96 -24.16 -19.92
N HIS A 100 -7.76 -23.59 -20.83
CA HIS A 100 -7.31 -22.64 -21.86
C HIS A 100 -8.16 -21.37 -21.83
N ALA A 101 -7.60 -20.25 -22.30
CA ALA A 101 -8.31 -18.96 -22.37
C ALA A 101 -8.26 -18.37 -23.78
N PHE A 102 -9.37 -17.79 -24.22
CA PHE A 102 -9.60 -17.27 -25.57
C PHE A 102 -10.63 -16.13 -25.55
N ALA A 103 -10.86 -15.50 -26.69
CA ALA A 103 -11.89 -14.47 -26.82
C ALA A 103 -13.15 -15.03 -27.49
N VAL A 104 -14.33 -14.79 -26.94
CA VAL A 104 -15.60 -14.95 -27.66
C VAL A 104 -15.91 -13.63 -28.37
N VAL A 105 -16.10 -13.69 -29.69
CA VAL A 105 -16.20 -12.50 -30.56
C VAL A 105 -17.55 -12.40 -31.30
N GLY A 106 -18.42 -13.40 -31.12
CA GLY A 106 -19.73 -13.44 -31.73
C GLY A 106 -20.47 -14.72 -31.36
N TYR A 107 -21.68 -14.88 -31.89
CA TYR A 107 -22.50 -16.07 -31.72
C TYR A 107 -23.48 -16.24 -32.88
N ASP A 108 -23.98 -17.45 -33.04
CA ASP A 108 -25.10 -17.78 -33.93
C ASP A 108 -26.06 -18.74 -33.24
N ALA A 109 -26.95 -19.39 -34.00
CA ALA A 109 -27.93 -20.33 -33.47
C ALA A 109 -27.29 -21.61 -32.89
N ASP A 110 -26.06 -21.94 -33.30
CA ASP A 110 -25.39 -23.19 -32.96
C ASP A 110 -24.34 -23.02 -31.84
N GLY A 111 -23.82 -21.81 -31.63
CA GLY A 111 -22.85 -21.57 -30.57
C GLY A 111 -22.16 -20.21 -30.60
N PHE A 112 -21.03 -20.14 -29.90
CA PHE A 112 -20.16 -18.97 -29.82
C PHE A 112 -19.03 -19.05 -30.85
N TRP A 113 -18.80 -17.95 -31.58
CA TRP A 113 -17.58 -17.80 -32.38
C TRP A 113 -16.45 -17.31 -31.50
N ILE A 114 -15.35 -18.06 -31.48
CA ILE A 114 -14.18 -17.79 -30.65
C ILE A 114 -12.97 -17.44 -31.50
N GLN A 115 -12.13 -16.53 -31.00
CA GLN A 115 -10.79 -16.26 -31.49
C GLN A 115 -9.77 -16.91 -30.56
N ASN A 116 -9.03 -17.87 -31.11
CA ASN A 116 -7.98 -18.60 -30.40
C ASN A 116 -6.59 -17.98 -30.66
N SER A 117 -5.61 -18.36 -29.84
CA SER A 117 -4.21 -17.91 -29.88
C SER A 117 -3.24 -18.90 -30.51
N TRP A 118 -3.72 -19.99 -31.15
CA TRP A 118 -2.88 -21.03 -31.78
C TRP A 118 -2.53 -20.76 -33.26
N GLY A 119 -2.48 -19.48 -33.62
CA GLY A 119 -2.11 -19.02 -34.95
C GLY A 119 -3.22 -19.12 -36.00
N LYS A 120 -3.00 -18.44 -37.14
CA LYS A 120 -4.02 -18.27 -38.19
C LYS A 120 -4.39 -19.56 -38.94
N LYS A 121 -3.57 -20.61 -38.83
CA LYS A 121 -3.81 -21.91 -39.48
C LYS A 121 -4.83 -22.76 -38.72
N TRP A 122 -5.05 -22.48 -37.45
CA TRP A 122 -6.06 -23.16 -36.65
C TRP A 122 -7.45 -22.62 -36.99
N GLY A 123 -8.41 -23.51 -37.27
CA GLY A 123 -9.76 -23.12 -37.68
C GLY A 123 -9.78 -22.21 -38.92
N LYS A 124 -10.73 -21.28 -38.95
CA LYS A 124 -10.90 -20.31 -40.03
C LYS A 124 -10.18 -19.01 -39.67
N GLY A 125 -8.87 -18.96 -39.95
CA GLY A 125 -8.06 -17.76 -39.66
C GLY A 125 -7.80 -17.52 -38.18
N GLY A 126 -7.84 -18.57 -37.35
CA GLY A 126 -7.79 -18.48 -35.88
C GLY A 126 -9.18 -18.52 -35.22
N LEU A 127 -10.26 -18.57 -36.01
CA LEU A 127 -11.64 -18.61 -35.51
C LEU A 127 -12.25 -20.02 -35.56
N ALA A 128 -13.10 -20.33 -34.59
CA ALA A 128 -13.93 -21.53 -34.61
C ALA A 128 -15.27 -21.32 -33.89
N LEU A 129 -16.25 -22.14 -34.22
CA LEU A 129 -17.52 -22.25 -33.51
C LEU A 129 -17.37 -23.24 -32.36
N TRP A 130 -17.62 -22.75 -31.15
CA TRP A 130 -17.72 -23.51 -29.90
C TRP A 130 -19.21 -23.67 -29.57
N THR A 131 -19.71 -24.91 -29.57
CA THR A 131 -21.16 -25.17 -29.54
C THR A 131 -21.73 -24.86 -28.15
N TYR A 132 -23.04 -24.59 -28.04
CA TYR A 132 -23.65 -24.32 -26.74
C TYR A 132 -23.57 -25.50 -25.78
N GLU A 133 -23.62 -26.74 -26.28
CA GLU A 133 -23.46 -27.96 -25.47
C GLU A 133 -22.04 -28.06 -24.93
N ASP A 134 -21.03 -27.84 -25.78
CA ASP A 134 -19.63 -27.82 -25.38
C ASP A 134 -19.38 -26.70 -24.35
N TRP A 135 -19.92 -25.51 -24.59
CA TRP A 135 -19.87 -24.40 -23.65
C TRP A 135 -20.48 -24.75 -22.29
N PHE A 136 -21.64 -25.41 -22.27
CA PHE A 136 -22.35 -25.73 -21.04
C PHE A 136 -21.53 -26.65 -20.14
N ASP A 137 -20.84 -27.64 -20.74
CA ASP A 137 -20.09 -28.64 -19.99
C ASP A 137 -18.65 -28.20 -19.66
N ASN A 138 -18.06 -27.30 -20.47
CA ASN A 138 -16.62 -26.99 -20.37
C ASN A 138 -16.28 -25.56 -19.94
N VAL A 139 -17.23 -24.62 -19.87
CA VAL A 139 -16.94 -23.24 -19.44
C VAL A 139 -16.45 -23.19 -17.99
N MET A 140 -15.34 -22.50 -17.77
CA MET A 140 -14.78 -22.31 -16.43
C MET A 140 -15.04 -20.91 -15.89
N ASP A 141 -14.88 -19.89 -16.73
CA ASP A 141 -14.95 -18.50 -16.31
C ASP A 141 -15.10 -17.57 -17.54
N GLY A 142 -15.76 -16.42 -17.36
CA GLY A 142 -16.01 -15.47 -18.45
C GLY A 142 -16.12 -14.03 -17.96
N TRP A 143 -15.53 -13.10 -18.71
CA TRP A 143 -15.41 -11.70 -18.34
C TRP A 143 -15.73 -10.75 -19.48
N ALA A 144 -16.57 -9.77 -19.19
CA ALA A 144 -16.71 -8.57 -20.00
C ALA A 144 -15.73 -7.50 -19.49
N VAL A 145 -15.01 -6.85 -20.39
CA VAL A 145 -14.04 -5.80 -20.07
C VAL A 145 -14.32 -4.52 -20.86
N ARG A 146 -14.10 -3.35 -20.24
CA ARG A 146 -14.24 -2.03 -20.87
C ARG A 146 -13.00 -1.18 -20.60
N LEU A 147 -12.51 -0.55 -21.66
CA LEU A 147 -11.46 0.45 -21.55
C LEU A 147 -11.99 1.70 -20.83
N ALA A 148 -11.14 2.31 -20.01
CA ALA A 148 -11.33 3.68 -19.56
C ALA A 148 -10.80 4.64 -20.63
N LEU A 149 -11.41 5.81 -20.74
CA LEU A 149 -10.74 6.93 -21.37
C LEU A 149 -9.59 7.36 -20.46
N SER A 150 -8.37 7.43 -20.99
CA SER A 150 -7.26 8.02 -20.25
C SER A 150 -7.50 9.53 -20.14
N ILE A 151 -7.69 10.02 -18.92
CA ILE A 151 -7.86 11.46 -18.64
C ILE A 151 -6.77 11.93 -17.66
N PRO A 152 -5.50 12.08 -18.11
CA PRO A 152 -4.40 12.46 -17.24
C PRO A 152 -4.60 13.80 -16.52
N SER A 153 -5.42 14.69 -17.07
CA SER A 153 -5.73 16.01 -16.49
C SER A 153 -6.61 15.95 -15.24
N LEU A 154 -7.27 14.82 -14.96
CA LEU A 154 -8.11 14.62 -13.79
C LEU A 154 -7.47 13.74 -12.71
N PHE A 155 -6.19 13.38 -12.89
CA PHE A 155 -5.45 12.55 -11.95
C PHE A 155 -5.42 13.20 -10.55
N GLY A 156 -5.78 12.44 -9.51
CA GLY A 156 -5.86 12.94 -8.13
C GLY A 156 -7.08 13.84 -7.84
N ARG A 157 -7.99 14.06 -8.80
CA ARG A 157 -9.24 14.78 -8.56
C ARG A 157 -10.33 13.79 -8.13
N VAL A 158 -10.86 14.00 -6.93
CA VAL A 158 -12.00 13.24 -6.43
C VAL A 158 -13.30 13.96 -6.85
N PRO A 159 -14.31 13.27 -7.40
CA PRO A 159 -15.58 13.89 -7.73
C PRO A 159 -16.22 14.54 -6.50
N HIS A 160 -16.75 15.75 -6.64
CA HIS A 160 -17.39 16.50 -5.55
C HIS A 160 -18.57 15.74 -4.90
N ALA A 161 -19.23 14.87 -5.66
CA ALA A 161 -20.30 14.00 -5.18
C ALA A 161 -19.84 12.93 -4.17
N VAL A 162 -18.55 12.56 -4.17
CA VAL A 162 -17.95 11.67 -3.17
C VAL A 162 -17.66 12.44 -1.88
N VAL A 163 -17.32 13.73 -1.99
CA VAL A 163 -17.00 14.63 -0.87
C VAL A 163 -18.27 15.02 -0.08
N MET A 164 -19.43 15.06 -0.73
CA MET A 164 -20.72 15.45 -0.13
C MET A 164 -21.47 14.32 0.58
N ARG A 165 -20.90 13.12 0.71
CA ARG A 165 -21.50 12.07 1.55
C ARG A 165 -21.17 12.36 3.01
N ASP A 166 -22.20 12.74 3.77
CA ASP A 166 -22.17 13.04 5.20
C ASP A 166 -21.27 12.11 6.03
N SER A 167 -20.63 12.72 7.03
CA SER A 167 -19.67 12.24 8.03
C SER A 167 -20.11 11.07 8.92
N ALA A 168 -21.18 10.37 8.56
CA ALA A 168 -21.80 9.30 9.34
C ALA A 168 -21.70 7.90 8.68
N LEU A 169 -21.13 7.78 7.47
CA LEU A 169 -20.85 6.49 6.84
C LEU A 169 -19.34 6.19 6.84
N PRO A 170 -18.92 4.93 7.06
CA PRO A 170 -17.51 4.59 7.20
C PRO A 170 -16.71 4.99 5.95
N VAL A 171 -15.47 5.44 6.16
CA VAL A 171 -14.39 5.77 5.19
C VAL A 171 -14.09 4.64 4.17
N ALA A 172 -14.82 3.52 4.25
CA ALA A 172 -14.80 2.37 3.36
C ALA A 172 -15.36 2.63 1.93
N ALA A 173 -15.93 3.81 1.64
CA ALA A 173 -16.57 4.08 0.35
C ALA A 173 -15.66 4.73 -0.72
N ILE A 174 -14.42 5.09 -0.39
CA ILE A 174 -13.46 5.66 -1.35
C ILE A 174 -12.69 4.51 -2.02
N PRO A 175 -12.80 4.33 -3.35
CA PRO A 175 -12.08 3.28 -4.06
C PRO A 175 -10.57 3.43 -3.86
N LEU A 176 -9.86 2.33 -3.66
CA LEU A 176 -8.40 2.37 -3.59
C LEU A 176 -7.82 2.85 -4.93
N PRO A 177 -6.78 3.71 -4.91
CA PRO A 177 -6.16 4.20 -6.13
C PRO A 177 -5.51 3.03 -6.87
N PRO A 178 -5.67 2.92 -8.20
CA PRO A 178 -4.90 1.96 -8.99
C PRO A 178 -3.39 2.14 -8.75
N ARG A 179 -2.64 1.04 -8.72
CA ARG A 179 -1.19 1.06 -8.45
C ARG A 179 -0.44 2.05 -9.35
N HIS A 180 -0.81 2.14 -10.63
CA HIS A 180 -0.13 3.04 -11.56
C HIS A 180 -0.21 4.52 -11.20
N GLU A 181 -1.16 4.91 -10.34
CA GLU A 181 -1.30 6.28 -9.86
C GLU A 181 -0.30 6.65 -8.78
N ILE A 182 0.10 5.68 -7.96
CA ILE A 182 0.99 5.88 -6.82
C ILE A 182 2.35 5.19 -7.00
N MET A 183 2.56 4.45 -8.09
CA MET A 183 3.85 3.82 -8.39
C MET A 183 4.98 4.86 -8.36
N GLY A 184 6.09 4.50 -7.73
CA GLY A 184 7.24 5.38 -7.50
C GLY A 184 7.09 6.35 -6.34
N ASN A 185 6.02 6.26 -5.55
CA ASN A 185 5.88 6.99 -4.29
C ASN A 185 5.83 6.07 -3.06
N TYR A 186 6.07 4.78 -3.25
CA TYR A 186 6.19 3.81 -2.17
C TYR A 186 7.10 2.64 -2.53
N VAL A 187 7.58 1.95 -1.48
CA VAL A 187 8.10 0.58 -1.53
C VAL A 187 7.27 -0.28 -0.59
N HIS A 188 7.01 -1.52 -0.96
CA HIS A 188 6.25 -2.49 -0.17
C HIS A 188 7.15 -3.67 0.19
N VAL A 189 7.44 -3.79 1.48
CA VAL A 189 8.30 -4.81 2.05
C VAL A 189 7.51 -5.59 3.10
N ASP A 190 7.57 -6.91 3.03
CA ASP A 190 6.88 -7.82 3.95
C ASP A 190 7.83 -8.99 4.24
N ASP A 191 7.94 -9.41 5.50
CA ASP A 191 8.88 -10.45 5.94
C ASP A 191 10.34 -10.25 5.43
N GLY A 192 10.80 -8.99 5.43
CA GLY A 192 12.15 -8.66 4.95
C GLY A 192 12.35 -8.79 3.44
N LYS A 193 11.29 -8.95 2.65
CA LYS A 193 11.36 -9.11 1.18
C LYS A 193 10.46 -8.12 0.47
N PHE A 194 10.80 -7.80 -0.78
CA PHE A 194 9.88 -7.08 -1.64
C PHE A 194 8.60 -7.89 -1.85
N VAL A 195 7.45 -7.23 -1.75
CA VAL A 195 6.18 -7.83 -2.14
C VAL A 195 6.06 -7.74 -3.67
N GLU A 196 6.43 -8.80 -4.37
CA GLU A 196 6.47 -8.82 -5.86
C GLU A 196 5.16 -9.28 -6.52
N ARG A 197 4.12 -9.54 -5.72
CA ARG A 197 2.81 -10.02 -6.20
C ARG A 197 1.67 -9.24 -5.54
N GLY A 198 0.48 -9.34 -6.12
CA GLY A 198 -0.72 -8.66 -5.61
C GLY A 198 -0.98 -7.30 -6.24
N ASP A 199 -2.00 -6.61 -5.74
CA ASP A 199 -2.50 -5.36 -6.36
C ASP A 199 -1.54 -4.17 -6.17
N TYR A 200 -0.72 -4.19 -5.11
CA TYR A 200 0.25 -3.14 -4.74
C TYR A 200 1.66 -3.69 -4.54
N PHE A 201 2.15 -4.44 -5.51
CA PHE A 201 3.52 -4.96 -5.49
C PHE A 201 4.58 -3.85 -5.60
N SER A 202 5.84 -4.13 -5.30
CA SER A 202 6.99 -3.29 -5.64
C SER A 202 8.22 -4.16 -5.84
N SER A 203 9.15 -3.74 -6.70
CA SER A 203 10.42 -4.45 -6.94
C SER A 203 11.62 -3.53 -6.74
N ALA A 204 12.82 -4.12 -6.70
CA ALA A 204 14.09 -3.39 -6.74
C ALA A 204 14.16 -2.42 -7.95
N ASP A 205 13.69 -2.85 -9.11
CA ASP A 205 13.64 -2.00 -10.31
C ASP A 205 12.74 -0.77 -10.13
N ASP A 206 11.59 -0.90 -9.44
CA ASP A 206 10.73 0.25 -9.14
C ASP A 206 11.47 1.29 -8.29
N VAL A 207 12.23 0.83 -7.29
CA VAL A 207 13.03 1.70 -6.43
C VAL A 207 14.14 2.40 -7.21
N ALA A 208 14.93 1.64 -7.98
CA ALA A 208 16.04 2.16 -8.76
C ALA A 208 15.59 3.18 -9.82
N ASN A 209 14.51 2.86 -10.54
CA ASN A 209 13.90 3.75 -11.53
C ASN A 209 13.36 5.03 -10.87
N THR A 210 12.77 4.92 -9.69
CA THR A 210 12.29 6.08 -8.93
C THR A 210 13.44 6.98 -8.51
N ALA A 211 14.49 6.40 -7.91
CA ALA A 211 15.66 7.14 -7.46
C ALA A 211 16.32 7.92 -8.62
N GLY A 212 16.49 7.28 -9.78
CA GLY A 212 17.02 7.92 -10.99
C GLY A 212 16.18 9.11 -11.43
N ARG A 213 14.85 8.94 -11.53
CA ARG A 213 13.95 10.00 -11.96
C ARG A 213 13.88 11.19 -11.01
N ILE A 214 13.96 10.96 -9.69
CA ILE A 214 13.97 12.06 -8.73
C ILE A 214 15.14 13.00 -9.07
N VAL A 215 16.34 12.44 -9.23
CA VAL A 215 17.56 13.19 -9.56
C VAL A 215 17.48 13.81 -10.95
N GLU A 216 17.12 13.04 -11.98
CA GLU A 216 17.03 13.50 -13.37
C GLU A 216 16.02 14.62 -13.57
N SER A 217 14.92 14.63 -12.81
CA SER A 217 13.89 15.64 -12.95
C SER A 217 14.36 17.04 -12.56
N GLY A 218 15.33 17.16 -11.64
CA GLY A 218 15.78 18.44 -11.07
C GLY A 218 14.69 19.24 -10.34
N ASN A 219 13.47 18.71 -10.21
CA ASN A 219 12.30 19.44 -9.73
C ASN A 219 12.17 19.42 -8.20
N TYR A 220 12.95 18.60 -7.51
CA TYR A 220 12.82 18.36 -6.08
C TYR A 220 14.13 18.68 -5.37
N GLN A 221 14.05 19.52 -4.36
CA GLN A 221 15.18 19.85 -3.47
C GLN A 221 15.17 18.96 -2.22
N HIS A 222 14.07 18.26 -2.00
CA HIS A 222 13.79 17.48 -0.80
C HIS A 222 13.22 16.12 -1.16
N VAL A 223 13.68 15.08 -0.48
CA VAL A 223 13.06 13.75 -0.46
C VAL A 223 12.63 13.46 0.97
N MET A 224 11.37 13.08 1.13
CA MET A 224 10.82 12.67 2.41
C MET A 224 10.55 11.17 2.38
N ILE A 225 11.25 10.41 3.22
CA ILE A 225 10.90 9.02 3.50
C ILE A 225 9.83 9.00 4.60
N TYR A 226 8.67 8.43 4.28
CA TYR A 226 7.57 8.29 5.23
C TYR A 226 7.44 6.85 5.71
N ALA A 227 7.44 6.63 7.01
CA ALA A 227 7.14 5.36 7.65
C ALA A 227 5.80 5.46 8.38
N HIS A 228 4.78 4.76 7.89
CA HIS A 228 3.49 4.73 8.58
C HIS A 228 3.56 3.90 9.88
N GLY A 229 2.55 3.99 10.74
CA GLY A 229 2.45 3.06 11.87
C GLY A 229 2.15 1.63 11.40
N GLY A 230 2.76 0.62 12.00
CA GLY A 230 2.60 -0.80 11.64
C GLY A 230 1.20 -1.37 11.85
N LEU A 231 0.29 -0.61 12.48
CA LEU A 231 -1.12 -0.96 12.53
C LEU A 231 -1.90 -0.46 11.29
N ASN A 232 -1.26 -0.19 10.16
CA ASN A 232 -1.97 0.20 8.94
C ASN A 232 -2.05 -0.98 7.98
N SER A 233 -3.26 -1.34 7.56
CA SER A 233 -3.43 -2.28 6.45
C SER A 233 -2.89 -1.70 5.13
N VAL A 234 -2.52 -2.56 4.17
CA VAL A 234 -2.11 -2.11 2.81
C VAL A 234 -3.08 -1.09 2.22
N PRO A 235 -4.41 -1.29 2.26
CA PRO A 235 -5.38 -0.28 1.82
C PRO A 235 -5.17 1.09 2.47
N ALA A 236 -5.01 1.16 3.80
CA ALA A 236 -4.82 2.42 4.52
C ALA A 236 -3.48 3.08 4.16
N ALA A 237 -2.40 2.29 4.08
CA ALA A 237 -1.08 2.78 3.67
C ALA A 237 -1.11 3.36 2.24
N VAL A 238 -1.71 2.64 1.29
CA VAL A 238 -1.86 3.04 -0.11
C VAL A 238 -2.69 4.32 -0.27
N LYS A 239 -3.80 4.45 0.46
CA LYS A 239 -4.60 5.67 0.46
C LYS A 239 -3.79 6.87 0.96
N ARG A 240 -3.00 6.69 2.02
CA ARG A 240 -2.11 7.73 2.54
C ARG A 240 -1.02 8.11 1.54
N VAL A 241 -0.45 7.15 0.81
CA VAL A 241 0.49 7.44 -0.30
C VAL A 241 -0.17 8.35 -1.33
N ALA A 242 -1.42 8.08 -1.71
CA ALA A 242 -2.16 8.93 -2.64
C ALA A 242 -2.45 10.33 -2.05
N ALA A 243 -2.82 10.40 -0.77
CA ALA A 243 -3.06 11.65 -0.05
C ALA A 243 -1.84 12.56 -0.04
N TYR A 244 -0.66 11.99 0.20
CA TYR A 244 0.59 12.75 0.38
C TYR A 244 1.26 13.12 -0.93
N LYS A 245 1.07 12.32 -1.98
CA LYS A 245 1.79 12.45 -3.24
C LYS A 245 1.76 13.87 -3.79
N GLU A 246 0.58 14.41 -4.07
CA GLU A 246 0.46 15.73 -4.73
C GLU A 246 0.75 16.91 -3.79
N PRO A 247 0.27 16.93 -2.52
CA PRO A 247 0.59 18.00 -1.59
C PRO A 247 2.07 18.19 -1.29
N PHE A 248 2.86 17.12 -1.15
CA PHE A 248 4.31 17.27 -0.99
C PHE A 248 4.98 17.67 -2.31
N LYS A 249 4.63 17.03 -3.44
CA LYS A 249 5.25 17.31 -4.74
C LYS A 249 5.04 18.74 -5.20
N ARG A 250 3.84 19.31 -5.01
CA ARG A 250 3.56 20.70 -5.37
C ARG A 250 4.36 21.74 -4.57
N ASN A 251 4.95 21.33 -3.45
CA ASN A 251 5.84 22.14 -2.61
C ASN A 251 7.32 21.81 -2.83
N GLY A 252 7.68 20.99 -3.82
CA GLY A 252 9.08 20.65 -4.14
C GLY A 252 9.68 19.54 -3.27
N ILE A 253 8.83 18.76 -2.58
CA ILE A 253 9.23 17.61 -1.76
C ILE A 253 8.76 16.34 -2.45
N TYR A 254 9.66 15.37 -2.65
CA TYR A 254 9.29 14.06 -3.17
C TYR A 254 8.95 13.11 -2.02
N PRO A 255 7.68 12.71 -1.81
CA PRO A 255 7.31 11.77 -0.78
C PRO A 255 7.57 10.34 -1.24
N TYR A 256 8.20 9.52 -0.40
CA TYR A 256 8.46 8.11 -0.66
C TYR A 256 8.14 7.28 0.58
N SER A 257 7.06 6.50 0.54
CA SER A 257 6.57 5.77 1.71
C SER A 257 7.10 4.35 1.78
N PHE A 258 7.51 3.90 2.95
CA PHE A 258 7.71 2.47 3.22
C PHE A 258 6.40 1.89 3.71
N VAL A 259 5.87 0.95 2.93
CA VAL A 259 4.71 0.13 3.28
C VAL A 259 5.22 -1.19 3.83
N TYR A 260 4.88 -1.49 5.08
CA TYR A 260 5.33 -2.69 5.79
C TYR A 260 4.24 -3.21 6.72
N ASP A 261 4.26 -4.52 6.98
CA ASP A 261 3.38 -5.21 7.94
C ASP A 261 1.88 -5.14 7.59
N ASN A 262 1.32 -6.29 7.18
CA ASN A 262 0.02 -6.37 6.51
C ASN A 262 -1.11 -7.02 7.32
N GLY A 263 -0.94 -7.28 8.61
CA GLY A 263 -1.90 -8.12 9.35
C GLY A 263 -2.21 -7.72 10.80
N LEU A 264 -1.25 -7.14 11.51
CA LEU A 264 -1.30 -7.12 12.98
C LEU A 264 -2.26 -6.08 13.56
N CYS A 265 -2.74 -5.13 12.75
CA CYS A 265 -3.78 -4.18 13.15
C CYS A 265 -5.12 -4.83 13.45
N GLU A 266 -5.61 -5.64 12.51
CA GLU A 266 -6.92 -6.29 12.66
C GLU A 266 -6.84 -7.30 13.81
N GLU A 267 -5.71 -7.99 13.98
CA GLU A 267 -5.48 -8.89 15.12
C GLU A 267 -5.46 -8.16 16.46
N LEU A 268 -4.84 -6.97 16.54
CA LEU A 268 -4.84 -6.17 17.77
C LEU A 268 -6.24 -5.60 18.07
N LYS A 269 -6.98 -5.14 17.06
CA LYS A 269 -8.38 -4.70 17.22
C LYS A 269 -9.26 -5.86 17.66
N ASP A 270 -9.16 -7.02 17.01
CA ASP A 270 -9.93 -8.21 17.33
C ASP A 270 -9.62 -8.73 18.73
N LEU A 271 -8.36 -8.65 19.18
CA LEU A 271 -7.98 -8.96 20.55
C LEU A 271 -8.71 -8.05 21.55
N VAL A 272 -8.69 -6.74 21.32
CA VAL A 272 -9.36 -5.75 22.18
C VAL A 272 -10.87 -5.96 22.16
N LEU A 273 -11.48 -6.17 20.98
CA LEU A 273 -12.90 -6.45 20.81
C LEU A 273 -13.34 -7.72 21.58
N ARG A 274 -12.62 -8.82 21.38
CA ARG A 274 -12.92 -10.12 22.01
C ARG A 274 -12.88 -10.06 23.53
N GLU A 275 -11.92 -9.36 24.11
CA GLU A 275 -11.85 -9.21 25.57
C GLU A 275 -12.89 -8.22 26.10
N GLY A 276 -13.27 -7.21 25.32
CA GLY A 276 -14.40 -6.33 25.61
C GLY A 276 -15.72 -7.10 25.77
N GLU A 277 -16.05 -7.98 24.82
CA GLU A 277 -17.27 -8.81 24.86
C GLU A 277 -17.30 -9.77 26.08
N LYS A 278 -16.15 -10.35 26.45
CA LYS A 278 -16.01 -11.18 27.66
C LYS A 278 -16.18 -10.38 28.95
N SER A 279 -15.86 -9.09 28.93
CA SER A 279 -16.03 -8.19 30.07
C SER A 279 -17.49 -7.76 30.25
N GLU A 280 -18.21 -7.44 29.16
CA GLU A 280 -19.63 -7.06 29.20
C GLU A 280 -20.53 -8.19 29.72
N SER A 281 -20.22 -9.45 29.39
CA SER A 281 -20.96 -10.61 29.90
C SER A 281 -20.75 -10.91 31.39
N ARG A 282 -19.81 -10.22 32.07
CA ARG A 282 -19.43 -10.50 33.45
C ARG A 282 -19.71 -9.38 34.45
N VAL A 283 -19.94 -8.13 34.04
CA VAL A 283 -20.15 -7.01 34.99
C VAL A 283 -21.10 -5.95 34.45
N GLY A 284 -22.19 -5.71 35.17
CA GLY A 284 -22.93 -4.45 35.10
C GLY A 284 -22.22 -3.38 35.92
N GLY A 285 -21.49 -2.49 35.24
CA GLY A 285 -20.94 -1.24 35.78
C GLY A 285 -19.56 -1.35 36.47
N PHE A 286 -18.57 -0.69 35.88
CA PHE A 286 -17.43 0.07 36.45
C PHE A 286 -16.26 0.08 35.45
N THR A 287 -15.85 1.29 35.04
CA THR A 287 -15.08 1.58 33.81
C THR A 287 -13.58 1.29 33.90
N ASP A 288 -13.00 1.33 35.10
CA ASP A 288 -11.56 1.04 35.30
C ASP A 288 -11.27 -0.45 35.42
N PHE A 289 -12.29 -1.25 35.74
CA PHE A 289 -12.14 -2.70 35.90
C PHE A 289 -12.01 -3.41 34.54
N SER A 290 -12.66 -2.89 33.49
CA SER A 290 -12.53 -3.41 32.12
C SER A 290 -11.12 -3.21 31.56
N ASP A 291 -10.51 -2.04 31.77
CA ASP A 291 -9.13 -1.80 31.34
C ASP A 291 -8.17 -2.76 32.04
N LEU A 292 -8.28 -2.92 33.37
CA LEU A 292 -7.41 -3.84 34.12
C LEU A 292 -7.57 -5.31 33.69
N LEU A 293 -8.79 -5.72 33.33
CA LEU A 293 -9.09 -7.05 32.79
C LEU A 293 -8.51 -7.23 31.39
N ILE A 294 -8.63 -6.24 30.51
CA ILE A 294 -8.01 -6.25 29.18
C ILE A 294 -6.49 -6.30 29.32
N GLU A 295 -5.90 -5.48 30.19
CA GLU A 295 -4.46 -5.44 30.43
C GLU A 295 -3.92 -6.78 30.96
N LYS A 296 -4.67 -7.48 31.81
CA LYS A 296 -4.27 -8.80 32.34
C LYS A 296 -4.55 -9.95 31.36
N GLY A 297 -5.69 -9.95 30.67
CA GLY A 297 -6.11 -11.01 29.76
C GLY A 297 -5.40 -10.97 28.41
N SER A 298 -5.00 -9.79 27.96
CA SER A 298 -4.43 -9.57 26.63
C SER A 298 -2.90 -9.52 26.61
N ARG A 299 -2.23 -9.42 27.76
CA ARG A 299 -0.76 -9.21 27.84
C ARG A 299 0.03 -10.20 27.00
N GLY A 300 -0.26 -11.50 27.11
CA GLY A 300 0.49 -12.54 26.39
C GLY A 300 0.35 -12.44 24.87
N ILE A 301 -0.88 -12.23 24.39
CA ILE A 301 -1.18 -12.12 22.95
C ILE A 301 -0.68 -10.77 22.41
N GLY A 302 -0.99 -9.68 23.11
CA GLY A 302 -0.55 -8.33 22.74
C GLY A 302 0.98 -8.19 22.73
N THR A 303 1.70 -8.87 23.63
CA THR A 303 3.17 -8.92 23.59
C THR A 303 3.67 -9.68 22.36
N ALA A 304 3.04 -10.81 22.01
CA ALA A 304 3.44 -11.57 20.83
C ALA A 304 3.24 -10.78 19.53
N LEU A 305 2.05 -10.20 19.35
CA LEU A 305 1.73 -9.34 18.19
C LEU A 305 2.70 -8.16 18.10
N TRP A 306 3.00 -7.51 19.22
CA TRP A 306 3.90 -6.38 19.25
C TRP A 306 5.37 -6.75 18.99
N ASP A 307 5.83 -7.89 19.51
CA ASP A 307 7.16 -8.41 19.21
C ASP A 307 7.30 -8.79 17.72
N GLU A 308 6.22 -9.28 17.10
CA GLU A 308 6.15 -9.51 15.65
C GLU A 308 6.26 -8.21 14.85
N MET A 309 5.45 -7.18 15.17
CA MET A 309 5.56 -5.86 14.53
C MET A 309 6.98 -5.25 14.63
N LYS A 310 7.62 -5.37 15.80
CA LYS A 310 9.00 -4.90 16.00
C LYS A 310 9.99 -5.71 15.19
N ARG A 311 9.78 -7.02 15.09
CA ARG A 311 10.60 -7.93 14.28
C ARG A 311 10.49 -7.55 12.81
N ASP A 312 9.29 -7.34 12.28
CA ASP A 312 9.05 -7.00 10.88
C ASP A 312 9.73 -5.70 10.48
N ALA A 313 9.61 -4.68 11.33
CA ALA A 313 10.32 -3.41 11.16
C ALA A 313 11.86 -3.55 11.21
N THR A 314 12.38 -4.61 11.86
CA THR A 314 13.81 -4.89 11.98
C THR A 314 14.31 -5.70 10.79
N ILE A 315 13.68 -6.84 10.49
CA ILE A 315 14.08 -7.73 9.40
C ILE A 315 13.95 -7.06 8.03
N ALA A 316 13.07 -6.06 7.89
CA ALA A 316 13.00 -5.20 6.71
C ALA A 316 14.35 -4.59 6.33
N PHE A 317 15.22 -4.33 7.32
CA PHE A 317 16.55 -3.75 7.12
C PHE A 317 17.68 -4.67 7.60
N ASP A 318 17.49 -5.98 7.65
CA ASP A 318 18.64 -6.89 7.73
C ASP A 318 19.48 -6.76 6.45
N ALA A 319 20.78 -7.06 6.52
CA ALA A 319 21.67 -6.90 5.37
C ALA A 319 21.18 -7.74 4.17
N GLY A 320 20.89 -7.07 3.05
CA GLY A 320 20.34 -7.71 1.85
C GLY A 320 18.83 -7.97 1.88
N ALA A 321 18.12 -7.58 2.93
CA ALA A 321 16.66 -7.58 2.97
C ALA A 321 16.07 -6.53 2.02
N GLY A 322 14.77 -6.63 1.71
CA GLY A 322 14.10 -5.76 0.75
C GLY A 322 14.12 -4.27 1.12
N GLY A 323 13.98 -3.92 2.40
CA GLY A 323 14.08 -2.54 2.86
C GLY A 323 15.52 -2.03 2.85
N ASP A 324 16.50 -2.86 3.22
CA ASP A 324 17.93 -2.56 3.11
C ASP A 324 18.35 -2.31 1.65
N GLU A 325 17.91 -3.16 0.75
CA GLU A 325 18.13 -3.04 -0.69
C GLU A 325 17.45 -1.78 -1.25
N ALA A 326 16.24 -1.46 -0.79
CA ALA A 326 15.56 -0.23 -1.19
C ALA A 326 16.35 1.02 -0.77
N VAL A 327 16.89 1.06 0.44
CA VAL A 327 17.77 2.15 0.92
C VAL A 327 19.03 2.23 0.06
N ARG A 328 19.69 1.09 -0.21
CA ARG A 328 20.87 1.03 -1.08
C ARG A 328 20.60 1.65 -2.45
N LEU A 329 19.49 1.25 -3.09
CA LEU A 329 19.11 1.71 -4.43
C LEU A 329 18.72 3.19 -4.46
N LEU A 330 18.01 3.69 -3.44
CA LEU A 330 17.71 5.12 -3.30
C LEU A 330 19.00 5.93 -3.13
N MET A 331 19.85 5.54 -2.17
CA MET A 331 21.06 6.30 -1.83
C MET A 331 22.12 6.24 -2.92
N ALA A 332 22.17 5.18 -3.73
CA ALA A 332 23.04 5.11 -4.91
C ALA A 332 22.84 6.26 -5.89
N LYS A 333 21.66 6.91 -5.90
CA LYS A 333 21.38 8.10 -6.71
C LYS A 333 21.30 9.37 -5.86
N LEU A 334 20.64 9.32 -4.71
CA LEU A 334 20.37 10.52 -3.90
C LEU A 334 21.61 11.06 -3.17
N ALA A 335 22.56 10.21 -2.77
CA ALA A 335 23.71 10.64 -1.96
C ALA A 335 24.60 11.68 -2.65
N GLY A 336 24.71 11.62 -3.98
CA GLY A 336 25.50 12.56 -4.79
C GLY A 336 24.71 13.73 -5.36
N ALA A 337 23.40 13.79 -5.13
CA ALA A 337 22.52 14.83 -5.65
C ALA A 337 22.38 15.98 -4.64
N PRO A 338 22.12 17.23 -5.07
CA PRO A 338 21.86 18.37 -4.18
C PRO A 338 20.43 18.29 -3.60
N ILE A 339 20.11 17.17 -2.95
CA ILE A 339 18.78 16.84 -2.43
C ILE A 339 18.91 16.56 -0.93
N ARG A 340 18.05 17.19 -0.13
CA ARG A 340 17.98 16.99 1.31
C ARG A 340 17.06 15.82 1.64
N LEU A 341 17.52 14.91 2.50
CA LEU A 341 16.73 13.78 2.98
C LEU A 341 16.05 14.11 4.31
N HIS A 342 14.76 13.79 4.40
CA HIS A 342 13.95 13.96 5.58
C HIS A 342 13.27 12.63 5.91
N LEU A 343 13.23 12.27 7.20
CA LEU A 343 12.54 11.09 7.69
C LEU A 343 11.30 11.53 8.46
N VAL A 344 10.15 10.94 8.15
CA VAL A 344 8.89 11.21 8.84
C VAL A 344 8.25 9.88 9.25
N GLY A 345 7.98 9.69 10.53
CA GLY A 345 7.46 8.43 11.06
C GLY A 345 6.23 8.65 11.93
N HIS A 346 5.22 7.80 11.79
CA HIS A 346 4.07 7.77 12.71
C HIS A 346 4.08 6.48 13.54
N SER A 347 3.81 6.59 14.84
CA SER A 347 3.67 5.42 15.72
C SER A 347 4.86 4.45 15.63
N THR A 348 4.64 3.19 15.22
CA THR A 348 5.74 2.21 15.09
C THR A 348 6.67 2.50 13.90
N GLY A 349 6.33 3.44 13.02
CA GLY A 349 7.22 3.95 11.98
C GLY A 349 8.52 4.53 12.55
N ALA A 350 8.53 4.95 13.82
CA ALA A 350 9.76 5.31 14.52
C ALA A 350 10.75 4.14 14.66
N ILE A 351 10.25 2.91 14.84
CA ILE A 351 11.06 1.69 14.93
C ILE A 351 11.63 1.37 13.55
N LEU A 352 10.79 1.43 12.51
CA LEU A 352 11.21 1.27 11.12
C LEU A 352 12.32 2.26 10.74
N LEU A 353 12.15 3.54 11.05
CA LEU A 353 13.14 4.59 10.74
C LEU A 353 14.44 4.42 11.53
N GLY A 354 14.37 3.96 12.78
CA GLY A 354 15.57 3.64 13.56
C GLY A 354 16.42 2.56 12.89
N ASN A 355 15.78 1.51 12.39
CA ASN A 355 16.45 0.46 11.62
C ASN A 355 16.92 0.94 10.23
N LEU A 356 16.17 1.82 9.57
CA LEU A 356 16.57 2.47 8.32
C LEU A 356 17.87 3.28 8.49
N LEU A 357 18.05 4.00 9.60
CA LEU A 357 19.29 4.72 9.90
C LEU A 357 20.50 3.79 9.96
N ALA A 358 20.34 2.57 10.47
CA ALA A 358 21.41 1.56 10.45
C ALA A 358 21.71 1.06 9.02
N SER A 359 20.70 1.00 8.14
CA SER A 359 20.90 0.73 6.72
C SER A 359 21.65 1.85 6.00
N LEU A 360 21.36 3.11 6.34
CA LEU A 360 22.13 4.26 5.83
C LEU A 360 23.60 4.19 6.23
N ASP A 361 23.90 3.83 7.48
CA ASP A 361 25.29 3.64 7.95
C ASP A 361 26.04 2.59 7.12
N ARG A 362 25.35 1.52 6.66
CA ARG A 362 25.95 0.47 5.82
C ARG A 362 26.21 0.91 4.39
N HIS A 363 25.25 1.63 3.78
CA HIS A 363 25.29 1.96 2.33
C HIS A 363 25.94 3.30 2.03
N VAL A 364 26.13 4.16 3.03
CA VAL A 364 26.82 5.44 2.91
C VAL A 364 27.92 5.56 3.98
N PRO A 365 28.98 4.73 3.90
CA PRO A 365 30.00 4.63 4.94
C PRO A 365 30.83 5.91 5.13
N GLY A 366 30.88 6.78 4.12
CA GLY A 366 31.47 8.13 4.23
C GLY A 366 30.66 9.09 5.11
N GLY A 367 29.51 8.64 5.62
CA GLY A 367 28.57 9.41 6.41
C GLY A 367 27.55 10.15 5.56
N TYR A 368 26.39 10.40 6.16
CA TYR A 368 25.29 11.12 5.52
C TYR A 368 24.57 12.00 6.52
N ILE A 369 24.11 13.18 6.08
CA ILE A 369 23.36 14.10 6.94
C ILE A 369 21.89 14.02 6.54
N VAL A 370 21.05 13.53 7.45
CA VAL A 370 19.60 13.64 7.33
C VAL A 370 19.17 14.98 7.93
N ASP A 371 18.54 15.82 7.11
CA ASP A 371 18.27 17.23 7.44
C ASP A 371 17.19 17.37 8.53
N SER A 372 16.22 16.45 8.58
CA SER A 372 15.29 16.35 9.71
C SER A 372 14.73 14.95 9.90
N CYS A 373 14.53 14.56 11.16
CA CYS A 373 13.72 13.39 11.54
C CYS A 373 12.49 13.86 12.33
N ILE A 374 11.29 13.54 11.85
CA ILE A 374 10.04 14.02 12.44
C ILE A 374 9.19 12.82 12.83
N LEU A 375 8.91 12.65 14.12
CA LEU A 375 8.15 11.52 14.64
C LEU A 375 6.83 11.98 15.23
N MET A 376 5.73 11.34 14.84
CA MET A 376 4.39 11.61 15.33
C MET A 376 3.92 10.44 16.20
N ALA A 377 3.63 10.73 17.47
CA ALA A 377 3.26 9.75 18.49
C ALA A 377 4.13 8.48 18.47
N PRO A 378 5.48 8.59 18.50
CA PRO A 378 6.36 7.43 18.31
C PRO A 378 6.15 6.36 19.37
N ALA A 379 5.84 5.15 18.91
CA ALA A 379 5.60 4.00 19.79
C ALA A 379 6.87 3.20 20.11
N CYS A 380 8.05 3.78 19.86
CA CYS A 380 9.32 3.18 20.25
C CYS A 380 9.63 3.46 21.73
N THR A 381 10.39 2.56 22.35
CA THR A 381 10.85 2.77 23.73
C THR A 381 11.90 3.88 23.81
N VAL A 382 12.04 4.50 24.98
CA VAL A 382 13.13 5.46 25.23
C VAL A 382 14.50 4.79 25.01
N ASP A 383 14.65 3.52 25.40
CA ASP A 383 15.87 2.75 25.13
C ASP A 383 16.17 2.62 23.63
N PHE A 384 15.13 2.39 22.82
CA PHE A 384 15.28 2.35 21.36
C PHE A 384 15.71 3.71 20.80
N TYR A 385 15.18 4.81 21.35
CA TYR A 385 15.63 6.16 21.04
C TYR A 385 17.11 6.37 21.35
N GLU A 386 17.55 6.01 22.56
CA GLU A 386 18.94 6.15 23.00
C GLU A 386 19.91 5.30 22.16
N ALA A 387 19.47 4.14 21.68
CA ALA A 387 20.27 3.29 20.82
C ALA A 387 20.37 3.79 19.36
N ASN A 388 19.27 4.33 18.82
CA ASN A 388 19.14 4.53 17.37
C ASN A 388 19.10 6.00 16.93
N PHE A 389 18.60 6.92 17.75
CA PHE A 389 18.43 8.34 17.37
C PHE A 389 19.39 9.26 18.12
N ALA A 390 19.53 9.10 19.44
CA ALA A 390 20.41 9.97 20.25
C ALA A 390 21.87 10.03 19.73
N PRO A 391 22.51 8.91 19.33
CA PRO A 391 23.88 8.95 18.80
C PRO A 391 23.97 9.73 17.47
N ARG A 392 22.89 9.78 16.69
CA ARG A 392 22.86 10.44 15.39
C ARG A 392 22.70 11.95 15.55
N LEU A 393 21.92 12.38 16.56
CA LEU A 393 21.84 13.77 17.00
C LEU A 393 23.16 14.27 17.59
N ALA A 394 23.89 13.41 18.30
CA ALA A 394 25.20 13.70 18.83
C ALA A 394 26.33 13.67 17.76
N GLY A 395 26.05 13.19 16.55
CA GLY A 395 27.04 13.05 15.48
C GLY A 395 28.09 11.96 15.75
N SER A 396 27.77 10.96 16.59
CA SER A 396 28.68 9.86 16.96
C SER A 396 28.54 8.62 16.06
N ARG A 397 27.81 8.74 14.95
CA ARG A 397 27.56 7.69 13.94
C ARG A 397 27.81 8.26 12.54
N PRO A 398 28.09 7.40 11.53
CA PRO A 398 28.29 7.86 10.16
C PRO A 398 27.12 8.69 9.64
N THR A 399 25.89 8.21 9.86
CA THR A 399 24.68 9.00 9.60
C THR A 399 24.39 9.91 10.79
N SER A 400 24.18 11.19 10.53
CA SER A 400 23.81 12.20 11.54
C SER A 400 22.44 12.80 11.27
N LEU A 401 21.77 13.25 12.33
CA LEU A 401 20.50 13.98 12.26
C LEU A 401 20.77 15.45 12.58
N SER A 402 20.47 16.36 11.66
CA SER A 402 20.62 17.80 11.93
C SER A 402 19.62 18.29 12.97
N ARG A 403 18.38 17.79 12.92
CA ARG A 403 17.32 18.08 13.89
C ARG A 403 16.31 16.95 13.99
N MET A 404 15.63 16.90 15.12
CA MET A 404 14.56 15.97 15.39
C MET A 404 13.38 16.67 16.05
N THR A 405 12.17 16.34 15.62
CA THR A 405 10.92 16.85 16.20
C THR A 405 10.05 15.66 16.58
N VAL A 406 9.53 15.65 17.80
CA VAL A 406 8.63 14.61 18.31
C VAL A 406 7.28 15.25 18.66
N TYR A 407 6.22 14.84 17.99
CA TYR A 407 4.86 15.20 18.35
C TYR A 407 4.27 14.15 19.30
N SER A 408 3.64 14.63 20.37
CA SER A 408 2.99 13.83 21.40
C SER A 408 1.66 14.48 21.77
N LEU A 409 0.69 13.67 22.20
CA LEU A 409 -0.45 14.23 22.94
C LEU A 409 0.02 14.66 24.33
N THR A 410 -0.78 15.49 25.00
CA THR A 410 -0.58 15.72 26.43
C THR A 410 -0.92 14.43 27.21
N ASP A 411 -0.36 14.25 28.40
CA ASP A 411 -0.69 13.05 29.21
C ASP A 411 -2.18 12.99 29.58
N HIS A 412 -2.83 14.15 29.72
CA HIS A 412 -4.28 14.25 29.88
C HIS A 412 -5.00 13.68 28.65
N ASP A 413 -4.66 14.15 27.46
CA ASP A 413 -5.33 13.73 26.22
C ASP A 413 -5.03 12.27 25.86
N GLU A 414 -3.84 11.75 26.20
CA GLU A 414 -3.51 10.32 26.07
C GLU A 414 -4.40 9.44 26.98
N GLN A 415 -4.77 9.93 28.17
CA GLN A 415 -5.66 9.23 29.09
C GLN A 415 -7.14 9.34 28.68
N ASP A 416 -7.51 10.40 27.96
CA ASP A 416 -8.87 10.63 27.44
C ASP A 416 -9.11 10.03 26.03
N ASP A 417 -8.06 9.61 25.32
CA ASP A 417 -8.13 8.90 24.03
C ASP A 417 -8.64 7.45 24.20
N HIS A 418 -8.87 6.73 23.09
CA HIS A 418 -9.33 5.36 23.13
C HIS A 418 -8.84 4.49 21.96
N VAL A 419 -8.74 3.18 22.19
CA VAL A 419 -8.65 2.17 21.12
C VAL A 419 -10.01 1.50 20.97
N ALA A 420 -10.66 1.73 19.82
CA ALA A 420 -12.00 1.21 19.47
C ALA A 420 -13.12 1.50 20.50
N ARG A 421 -12.95 2.51 21.37
CA ARG A 421 -13.82 2.80 22.54
C ARG A 421 -13.87 1.70 23.61
N ILE A 422 -13.05 0.66 23.47
CA ILE A 422 -13.03 -0.51 24.35
C ILE A 422 -11.90 -0.38 25.36
N TYR A 423 -10.69 -0.08 24.90
CA TYR A 423 -9.61 0.39 25.76
C TYR A 423 -9.70 1.91 25.84
N ARG A 424 -9.96 2.45 27.03
CA ARG A 424 -10.33 3.88 27.22
C ARG A 424 -9.13 4.77 27.53
N LYS A 425 -8.00 4.46 26.90
CA LYS A 425 -6.78 5.26 26.85
C LYS A 425 -6.19 5.13 25.45
N SER A 426 -5.18 5.93 25.17
CA SER A 426 -4.46 5.89 23.89
C SER A 426 -3.84 4.53 23.57
N LEU A 427 -3.48 4.35 22.31
CA LEU A 427 -2.69 3.21 21.87
C LEU A 427 -1.32 3.14 22.56
N LEU A 428 -0.68 4.27 22.87
CA LEU A 428 0.62 4.26 23.56
C LEU A 428 0.49 3.73 24.99
N TYR A 429 -0.62 4.02 25.67
CA TYR A 429 -0.93 3.40 26.97
C TYR A 429 -1.11 1.88 26.85
N LEU A 430 -1.82 1.42 25.83
CA LEU A 430 -1.97 -0.01 25.55
C LEU A 430 -0.61 -0.67 25.30
N VAL A 431 0.22 -0.05 24.46
CA VAL A 431 1.57 -0.57 24.15
C VAL A 431 2.44 -0.60 25.41
N SER A 432 2.51 0.51 26.15
CA SER A 432 3.34 0.65 27.34
C SER A 432 2.96 -0.33 28.46
N ARG A 433 1.66 -0.63 28.63
CA ARG A 433 1.16 -1.44 29.75
C ARG A 433 0.96 -2.91 29.42
N VAL A 434 0.56 -3.21 28.18
CA VAL A 434 0.08 -4.54 27.76
C VAL A 434 1.03 -5.21 26.78
N CYS A 435 1.48 -4.49 25.76
CA CYS A 435 2.28 -5.08 24.69
C CYS A 435 3.77 -5.17 25.03
N GLU A 436 4.32 -4.18 25.73
CA GLU A 436 5.71 -4.25 26.16
C GLU A 436 5.90 -5.20 27.35
N ARG A 437 7.07 -5.86 27.36
CA ARG A 437 7.36 -6.90 28.37
C ARG A 437 7.43 -6.31 29.76
N ALA A 438 8.04 -5.13 29.91
CA ALA A 438 8.03 -4.38 31.16
C ALA A 438 6.66 -3.74 31.39
N LYS A 439 6.20 -3.73 32.64
CA LYS A 439 4.98 -3.02 33.00
C LYS A 439 5.26 -1.52 33.03
N GLU A 440 4.47 -0.73 32.29
CA GLU A 440 4.65 0.72 32.12
C GLU A 440 5.99 1.07 31.45
N MET A 441 6.25 0.43 30.31
CA MET A 441 7.45 0.71 29.51
C MET A 441 7.48 2.19 29.06
N PRO A 442 8.57 2.93 29.31
CA PRO A 442 8.73 4.28 28.81
C PRO A 442 8.78 4.34 27.29
N LEU A 443 7.79 4.99 26.67
CA LEU A 443 7.74 5.23 25.22
C LEU A 443 8.06 6.69 24.91
N LEU A 444 8.79 6.92 23.81
CA LEU A 444 9.20 8.27 23.37
C LEU A 444 8.00 9.17 23.05
N GLY A 445 6.88 8.60 22.61
CA GLY A 445 5.70 9.36 22.22
C GLY A 445 4.87 9.87 23.39
N MET A 446 5.16 9.49 24.63
CA MET A 446 4.37 9.87 25.80
C MET A 446 5.02 11.06 26.53
N GLN A 447 4.30 12.18 26.64
CA GLN A 447 4.77 13.41 27.29
C GLN A 447 5.42 13.16 28.67
N LYS A 448 4.84 12.28 29.48
CA LYS A 448 5.34 11.98 30.84
C LYS A 448 6.77 11.41 30.88
N HIS A 449 7.27 10.87 29.77
CA HIS A 449 8.62 10.30 29.67
C HIS A 449 9.63 11.24 29.00
N ASN A 450 9.19 12.38 28.44
CA ASN A 450 10.05 13.28 27.67
C ASN A 450 11.02 14.10 28.53
N ARG A 451 10.78 14.25 29.84
CA ARG A 451 11.64 15.06 30.73
C ARG A 451 13.10 14.57 30.76
N GLY A 452 13.34 13.28 30.57
CA GLY A 452 14.68 12.70 30.51
C GLY A 452 15.31 12.69 29.13
N VAL A 453 14.56 13.07 28.08
CA VAL A 453 14.98 12.95 26.68
C VAL A 453 15.17 14.35 26.11
N ALA A 454 16.39 14.88 26.24
CA ALA A 454 16.72 16.23 25.83
C ALA A 454 18.01 16.28 25.00
N HIS A 455 17.99 17.05 23.91
CA HIS A 455 19.15 17.36 23.10
C HIS A 455 18.95 18.74 22.47
N ARG A 456 20.02 19.50 22.22
CA ARG A 456 19.92 20.87 21.64
C ARG A 456 19.20 20.94 20.28
N ASN A 457 19.21 19.83 19.55
CA ASN A 457 18.60 19.68 18.23
C ASN A 457 17.33 18.80 18.27
N LEU A 458 16.80 18.51 19.46
CA LEU A 458 15.55 17.77 19.65
C LEU A 458 14.49 18.73 20.20
N GLU A 459 13.35 18.78 19.52
CA GLU A 459 12.18 19.52 19.96
C GLU A 459 11.01 18.57 20.23
N HIS A 460 10.35 18.76 21.37
CA HIS A 460 9.10 18.08 21.71
C HIS A 460 7.92 19.04 21.51
N VAL A 461 6.95 18.63 20.71
CA VAL A 461 5.73 19.38 20.41
C VAL A 461 4.55 18.63 21.02
N TYR A 462 3.80 19.29 21.89
CA TYR A 462 2.59 18.72 22.49
C TYR A 462 1.36 19.26 21.77
N ALA A 463 0.49 18.36 21.32
CA ALA A 463 -0.74 18.73 20.65
C ALA A 463 -1.67 19.49 21.61
N ALA A 464 -2.21 20.61 21.14
CA ALA A 464 -3.17 21.43 21.86
C ALA A 464 -3.90 22.36 20.87
N PRO A 465 -5.08 22.89 21.22
CA PRO A 465 -5.80 23.84 20.37
C PRO A 465 -4.94 25.06 19.98
N GLU A 466 -5.02 25.49 18.72
CA GLU A 466 -4.29 26.66 18.18
C GLU A 466 -2.75 26.55 18.27
N THR A 467 -2.22 25.32 18.26
CA THR A 467 -0.77 25.07 18.26
C THR A 467 -0.30 24.44 16.95
N ARG A 468 0.98 24.03 16.91
CA ARG A 468 1.61 23.35 15.76
C ARG A 468 1.01 21.97 15.45
N SER A 469 0.18 21.44 16.35
CA SER A 469 -0.58 20.21 16.17
C SER A 469 -1.89 20.32 16.96
N GLU A 470 -3.02 20.08 16.30
CA GLU A 470 -4.35 20.07 16.93
C GLU A 470 -4.92 18.64 17.03
N SER A 471 -4.08 17.63 16.79
CA SER A 471 -4.46 16.22 16.94
C SER A 471 -5.04 15.94 18.34
N LYS A 472 -6.16 15.22 18.36
CA LYS A 472 -6.86 14.82 19.60
C LYS A 472 -6.78 13.33 19.90
N SER A 473 -6.06 12.57 19.06
CA SER A 473 -5.91 11.13 19.22
C SER A 473 -4.56 10.66 18.69
N HIS A 474 -4.12 9.50 19.14
CA HIS A 474 -2.87 8.88 18.69
C HIS A 474 -2.81 8.72 17.16
N GLY A 475 -3.92 8.27 16.56
CA GLY A 475 -4.04 8.09 15.11
C GLY A 475 -4.39 9.36 14.34
N GLY A 476 -4.56 10.51 15.02
CA GLY A 476 -5.02 11.74 14.41
C GLY A 476 -3.91 12.60 13.78
N PHE A 477 -2.66 12.45 14.21
CA PHE A 477 -1.56 13.34 13.82
C PHE A 477 -1.33 13.42 12.31
N ASP A 478 -1.43 12.29 11.63
CA ASP A 478 -1.16 12.19 10.19
C ASP A 478 -2.38 12.57 9.32
N ASN A 479 -3.50 12.89 9.97
CA ASN A 479 -4.73 13.43 9.36
C ASN A 479 -5.04 14.85 9.86
N ASP A 480 -4.22 15.41 10.75
CA ASP A 480 -4.37 16.76 11.30
C ASP A 480 -3.70 17.79 10.36
N PRO A 481 -4.47 18.74 9.80
CA PRO A 481 -3.90 19.79 8.95
C PRO A 481 -2.84 20.63 9.66
N ALA A 482 -2.96 20.89 10.96
CA ALA A 482 -1.97 21.68 11.69
C ALA A 482 -0.62 20.93 11.73
N THR A 483 -0.65 19.67 12.18
CA THR A 483 0.53 18.79 12.20
C THR A 483 1.18 18.66 10.82
N MET A 484 0.41 18.32 9.79
CA MET A 484 0.98 18.07 8.45
C MET A 484 1.52 19.33 7.77
N ASN A 485 0.95 20.51 8.07
CA ASN A 485 1.49 21.77 7.61
C ASN A 485 2.76 22.19 8.37
N ASP A 486 2.85 21.86 9.66
CA ASP A 486 4.08 22.06 10.43
C ASP A 486 5.20 21.12 9.94
N VAL A 487 4.89 19.87 9.59
CA VAL A 487 5.83 18.94 8.93
C VAL A 487 6.36 19.53 7.61
N LEU A 488 5.48 20.09 6.78
CA LEU A 488 5.89 20.79 5.55
C LEU A 488 6.84 21.96 5.86
N GLU A 489 6.49 22.79 6.84
CA GLU A 489 7.28 23.96 7.22
C GLU A 489 8.67 23.56 7.75
N LEU A 490 8.75 22.51 8.57
CA LEU A 490 10.01 21.97 9.09
C LEU A 490 10.93 21.48 7.96
N ILE A 491 10.38 20.75 6.99
CA ILE A 491 11.12 20.24 5.83
C ILE A 491 11.61 21.41 4.96
N LEU A 492 10.73 22.36 4.65
CA LEU A 492 11.05 23.50 3.76
C LEU A 492 11.95 24.54 4.43
N GLY A 493 11.90 24.66 5.76
CA GLY A 493 12.50 25.74 6.53
C GLY A 493 11.80 27.10 6.36
N LYS A 494 10.56 27.09 5.85
CA LYS A 494 9.73 28.27 5.59
C LYS A 494 8.27 27.86 5.46
N ARG A 495 7.36 28.82 5.63
CA ARG A 495 5.92 28.59 5.43
C ARG A 495 5.63 27.94 4.07
N PRO A 496 4.82 26.87 4.03
CA PRO A 496 4.52 26.15 2.80
C PRO A 496 3.72 27.04 1.83
N PRO A 497 4.15 27.19 0.57
CA PRO A 497 3.40 27.94 -0.44
C PRO A 497 2.00 27.39 -0.70
N LYS A 498 1.82 26.07 -0.60
CA LYS A 498 0.56 25.37 -0.87
C LYS A 498 0.28 24.36 0.25
N PRO A 499 -0.22 24.81 1.41
CA PRO A 499 -0.46 23.95 2.58
C PRO A 499 -1.44 22.81 2.26
N PHE A 500 -1.45 21.79 3.11
CA PHE A 500 -2.52 20.79 3.20
C PHE A 500 -3.82 21.48 3.62
N THR A 501 -4.90 21.04 3.00
CA THR A 501 -6.27 21.38 3.40
C THR A 501 -6.92 20.22 4.12
N LEU A 502 -7.91 20.50 4.97
CA LEU A 502 -8.69 19.47 5.66
C LEU A 502 -9.35 18.50 4.67
N ASP A 503 -9.87 19.01 3.56
CA ASP A 503 -10.47 18.20 2.49
C ASP A 503 -9.47 17.22 1.85
N GLU A 504 -8.19 17.59 1.74
CA GLU A 504 -7.18 16.71 1.15
C GLU A 504 -6.77 15.58 2.08
N LEU A 505 -6.77 15.81 3.40
CA LEU A 505 -6.47 14.79 4.40
C LEU A 505 -7.68 13.89 4.66
N ASN A 506 -8.90 14.45 4.71
CA ASN A 506 -10.15 13.70 4.92
C ASN A 506 -10.59 12.83 3.72
N ARG A 507 -9.93 12.95 2.57
CA ARG A 507 -10.23 12.16 1.36
C ARG A 507 -9.74 10.71 1.42
N PHE A 508 -9.13 10.25 2.51
CA PHE A 508 -8.38 8.99 2.52
C PHE A 508 -8.65 8.11 3.75
#